data_AF-A0A927QC57-F1
#
_entry.id   AF-A0A927QC57-F1
#
_cell.length_a   1.000
_cell.length_b   1.000
_cell.length_c   1.000
_cell.angle_alpha   90.00
_cell.angle_beta   90.00
_cell.angle_gamma   90.00
#
_symmetry.space_group_name_H-M   'P 1'
#
loop_
_entity.id
_entity.type
_entity.pdbx_description
1 polymer ?
#
loop_
_entity_poly.entity_id
_entity_poly.type
_entity_poly.pdbx_seq_one_letter_code
_entity_poly.pdbx_strand_id
1 'polypeptide(L)'
;MTEGSTDTPPLQPKQFMRTRPEVAEIVYKDYKEMHRATFELAGQYGRWLLASLLLIHGGALFGLFTFLSELADKPDALARYQLTVWWFVIGLMLTLFAGLCTWANWTLHSDNYDGWANKPMLWDPEEWAGATRHTWAIDFFYWAALVLGVLASLCIVGGAYSTLNGNWVQSVVTAVV
;
A
#
# COMPACT_ATOMS: atom_id res chain seq x y z
N MET A 1 -55.43 36.81 -12.93
CA MET A 1 -54.31 37.22 -12.06
C MET A 1 -54.61 36.68 -10.67
N THR A 2 -54.14 35.47 -10.37
CA THR A 2 -54.24 34.86 -9.05
C THR A 2 -52.89 35.07 -8.38
N GLU A 3 -52.85 35.92 -7.37
CA GLU A 3 -51.69 36.19 -6.54
C GLU A 3 -51.24 34.90 -5.86
N GLY A 4 -49.97 34.54 -6.06
CA GLY A 4 -49.36 33.37 -5.45
C GLY A 4 -49.20 33.59 -3.95
N SER A 5 -49.81 32.72 -3.15
CA SER A 5 -49.65 32.61 -1.70
C SER A 5 -48.19 32.35 -1.33
N THR A 6 -47.48 33.39 -0.87
CA THR A 6 -46.12 33.33 -0.32
C THR A 6 -46.12 33.02 1.19
N ASP A 7 -46.79 31.95 1.61
CA ASP A 7 -46.82 31.51 3.02
C ASP A 7 -45.83 30.38 3.28
N THR A 8 -44.54 30.62 2.99
CA THR A 8 -43.48 29.77 3.53
C THR A 8 -43.08 30.35 4.89
N PRO A 9 -43.28 29.64 6.02
CA PRO A 9 -42.85 30.13 7.32
C PRO A 9 -41.33 30.40 7.31
N PRO A 10 -40.86 31.47 7.97
CA PRO A 10 -39.44 31.82 7.98
C PRO A 10 -38.65 30.64 8.55
N LEU A 11 -37.65 30.17 7.79
CA LEU A 11 -36.74 29.11 8.22
C LEU A 11 -36.10 29.54 9.54
N GLN A 12 -36.43 28.83 10.63
CA GLN A 12 -35.80 29.11 11.91
C GLN A 12 -34.28 28.94 11.77
N PRO A 13 -33.48 29.90 12.25
CA PRO A 13 -32.03 29.80 12.19
C PRO A 13 -31.60 28.53 12.93
N LYS A 14 -30.78 27.70 12.27
CA LYS A 14 -30.25 26.48 12.86
C LYS A 14 -29.46 26.85 14.11
N GLN A 15 -29.93 26.41 15.28
CA GLN A 15 -29.24 26.61 16.54
C GLN A 15 -28.15 25.55 16.71
N PHE A 16 -26.92 25.98 16.96
CA PHE A 16 -25.83 25.05 17.26
C PHE A 16 -26.05 24.38 18.63
N MET A 17 -25.85 23.06 18.67
CA MET A 17 -25.99 22.27 19.91
C MET A 17 -24.77 22.40 20.84
N ARG A 18 -23.65 22.90 20.34
CA ARG A 18 -22.37 23.02 21.06
C ARG A 18 -21.68 24.34 20.74
N THR A 19 -20.82 24.79 21.64
CA THR A 19 -20.05 26.01 21.44
C THR A 19 -18.91 25.78 20.44
N ARG A 20 -18.42 26.86 19.80
CA ARG A 20 -17.33 26.80 18.82
C ARG A 20 -16.07 26.08 19.37
N PRO A 21 -15.58 26.38 20.59
CA PRO A 21 -14.41 25.70 21.16
C PRO A 21 -14.64 24.20 21.38
N GLU A 22 -15.83 23.82 21.86
CA GLU A 22 -16.18 22.40 22.02
C GLU A 22 -16.14 21.66 20.68
N VAL A 23 -16.69 22.26 19.62
CA VAL A 23 -16.66 21.66 18.28
C VAL A 23 -15.23 21.57 17.75
N ALA A 24 -14.40 22.59 17.99
CA ALA A 24 -12.99 22.58 17.59
C ALA A 24 -12.19 21.46 18.27
N GLU A 25 -12.38 21.28 19.57
CA GLU A 25 -11.74 20.21 20.32
C GLU A 25 -12.14 18.82 19.82
N ILE A 26 -13.44 18.63 19.55
CA ILE A 26 -13.96 17.35 19.01
C ILE A 26 -13.34 17.06 17.65
N VAL A 27 -13.38 18.02 16.72
CA VAL A 27 -12.87 17.85 15.35
C VAL A 27 -11.36 17.58 15.36
N TYR A 28 -10.60 18.33 16.16
CA TYR A 28 -9.17 18.12 16.30
C TYR A 28 -8.84 16.71 16.84
N LYS A 29 -9.55 16.28 17.90
CA LYS A 29 -9.37 14.94 18.50
C LYS A 29 -9.73 13.85 17.51
N ASP A 30 -10.85 13.99 16.82
CA ASP A 30 -11.33 13.02 15.82
C ASP A 30 -10.31 12.84 14.69
N TYR A 31 -9.77 13.94 14.13
CA TYR A 31 -8.71 13.84 13.12
C TYR A 31 -7.45 13.13 13.62
N LYS A 32 -7.01 13.39 14.86
CA LYS A 32 -5.84 12.72 15.43
C LYS A 32 -6.12 11.24 15.74
N GLU A 33 -7.33 10.90 16.14
CA GLU A 33 -7.74 9.52 16.41
C GLU A 33 -7.85 8.73 15.10
N MET A 34 -8.54 9.27 14.10
CA MET A 34 -8.61 8.69 12.75
C MET A 34 -7.23 8.48 12.14
N HIS A 35 -6.32 9.45 12.30
CA HIS A 35 -4.93 9.34 11.86
C HIS A 35 -4.26 8.10 12.50
N ARG A 36 -4.30 7.99 13.83
CA ARG A 36 -3.68 6.85 14.56
C ARG A 36 -4.29 5.52 14.16
N ALA A 37 -5.63 5.41 14.16
CA ALA A 37 -6.33 4.17 13.87
C ALA A 37 -6.05 3.68 12.45
N THR A 38 -6.05 4.59 11.46
CA THR A 38 -5.79 4.24 10.06
C THR A 38 -4.36 3.73 9.86
N PHE A 39 -3.37 4.40 10.45
CA PHE A 39 -1.96 4.03 10.29
C PHE A 39 -1.62 2.74 11.04
N GLU A 40 -2.21 2.51 12.20
CA GLU A 40 -2.01 1.27 12.94
C GLU A 40 -2.55 0.07 12.16
N LEU A 41 -3.81 0.15 11.70
CA LEU A 41 -4.44 -0.93 10.94
C LEU A 41 -3.71 -1.19 9.62
N ALA A 42 -3.48 -0.14 8.82
CA ALA A 42 -2.80 -0.25 7.53
C ALA A 42 -1.35 -0.71 7.69
N GLY A 43 -0.65 -0.22 8.72
CA GLY A 43 0.70 -0.62 9.10
C GLY A 43 0.81 -2.11 9.38
N GLN A 44 -0.12 -2.67 10.16
CA GLN A 44 -0.12 -4.08 10.51
C GLN A 44 -0.34 -4.98 9.29
N TYR A 45 -1.39 -4.73 8.49
CA TYR A 45 -1.67 -5.54 7.31
C TYR A 45 -0.61 -5.40 6.22
N GLY A 46 -0.14 -4.17 5.98
CA GLY A 46 0.93 -3.90 5.02
C GLY A 46 2.23 -4.63 5.37
N ARG A 47 2.60 -4.67 6.66
CA ARG A 47 3.76 -5.43 7.13
C ARG A 47 3.65 -6.92 6.83
N TRP A 48 2.49 -7.54 7.12
CA TRP A 48 2.28 -8.96 6.85
C TRP A 48 2.30 -9.29 5.36
N LEU A 49 1.71 -8.43 4.53
CA LEU A 49 1.70 -8.62 3.08
C LEU A 49 3.12 -8.53 2.49
N LEU A 50 3.88 -7.49 2.82
CA LEU A 50 5.25 -7.34 2.35
C LEU A 50 6.16 -8.45 2.86
N ALA A 51 6.05 -8.82 4.14
CA ALA A 51 6.83 -9.92 4.71
C ALA A 51 6.54 -11.24 3.99
N SER A 52 5.28 -11.52 3.67
CA SER A 52 4.90 -12.73 2.93
C SER A 52 5.48 -12.76 1.52
N LEU A 53 5.41 -11.64 0.79
CA LEU A 53 5.99 -11.54 -0.55
C LEU A 53 7.52 -11.66 -0.54
N LEU A 54 8.19 -10.97 0.38
CA LEU A 54 9.65 -11.07 0.56
C LEU A 54 10.07 -12.50 0.93
N LEU A 55 9.32 -13.14 1.82
CA LEU A 55 9.59 -14.52 2.23
C LEU A 55 9.43 -15.50 1.06
N ILE A 56 8.38 -15.37 0.25
CA ILE A 56 8.16 -16.28 -0.89
C ILE A 56 9.24 -16.09 -1.95
N HIS A 57 9.53 -14.86 -2.37
CA HIS A 57 10.56 -14.59 -3.37
C HIS A 57 11.96 -14.91 -2.85
N GLY A 58 12.28 -14.48 -1.63
CA GLY A 58 13.57 -14.76 -1.01
C GLY A 58 13.79 -16.23 -0.71
N GLY A 59 12.78 -16.94 -0.22
CA GLY A 59 12.82 -18.37 0.03
C GLY A 59 12.98 -19.18 -1.26
N ALA A 60 12.28 -18.79 -2.33
CA ALA A 60 12.44 -19.42 -3.64
C ALA A 60 13.86 -19.22 -4.20
N LEU A 61 14.42 -18.01 -4.10
CA LEU A 61 15.80 -17.72 -4.52
C LEU A 61 16.82 -18.51 -3.69
N PHE A 62 16.64 -18.55 -2.37
CA PHE A 62 17.50 -19.33 -1.49
C PHE A 62 17.52 -20.81 -1.90
N GLY A 63 16.34 -21.43 -2.03
CA GLY A 63 16.24 -22.83 -2.45
C GLY A 63 16.83 -23.08 -3.84
N LEU A 64 16.59 -22.17 -4.79
CA LEU A 64 17.12 -22.28 -6.15
C LEU A 64 18.64 -22.16 -6.17
N PHE A 65 19.24 -21.22 -5.43
CA PHE A 65 20.70 -21.07 -5.38
C PHE A 65 21.39 -22.22 -4.64
N THR A 66 20.79 -22.78 -3.59
CA THR A 66 21.29 -23.99 -2.95
C THR A 66 21.37 -25.14 -3.96
N PHE A 67 20.30 -25.37 -4.72
CA PHE A 67 20.29 -26.41 -5.76
C PHE A 67 21.27 -26.13 -6.91
N LEU A 68 21.31 -24.89 -7.42
CA LEU A 68 22.22 -24.51 -8.50
C LEU A 68 23.70 -24.65 -8.11
N SER A 69 24.03 -24.53 -6.82
CA SER A 69 25.39 -24.74 -6.33
C SER A 69 25.87 -26.17 -6.53
N GLU A 70 24.98 -27.16 -6.46
CA GLU A 70 25.28 -28.57 -6.74
C GLU A 70 25.48 -28.85 -8.25
N LEU A 71 25.00 -27.94 -9.09
CA LEU A 71 25.10 -28.00 -10.56
C LEU A 71 26.17 -27.06 -11.13
N ALA A 72 27.04 -26.50 -10.28
CA ALA A 72 28.03 -25.49 -10.67
C ALA A 72 28.92 -25.93 -11.86
N ASP A 73 29.24 -27.22 -11.95
CA ASP A 73 30.08 -27.78 -13.02
C ASP A 73 29.32 -28.05 -14.34
N LYS A 74 28.02 -27.71 -14.41
CA LYS A 74 27.14 -27.98 -15.57
C LYS A 74 26.53 -26.67 -16.10
N PRO A 75 27.29 -25.84 -16.84
CA PRO A 75 26.84 -24.52 -17.30
C PRO A 75 25.58 -24.56 -18.18
N ASP A 76 25.42 -25.60 -19.00
CA ASP A 76 24.22 -25.78 -19.84
C ASP A 76 22.94 -26.04 -19.02
N ALA A 77 23.08 -26.64 -17.84
CA ALA A 77 21.96 -26.82 -16.92
C ALA A 77 21.61 -25.49 -16.25
N LEU A 78 22.61 -24.73 -15.79
CA LEU A 78 22.44 -23.39 -15.20
C LEU A 78 21.70 -22.42 -16.12
N ALA A 79 22.05 -22.40 -17.42
CA ALA A 79 21.41 -21.51 -18.40
C ALA A 79 19.88 -21.72 -18.50
N ARG A 80 19.40 -22.95 -18.28
CA ARG A 80 17.95 -23.26 -18.31
C ARG A 80 17.19 -22.66 -17.13
N TYR A 81 17.86 -22.37 -16.02
CA TYR A 81 17.26 -21.84 -14.80
C TYR A 81 17.25 -20.32 -14.73
N GLN A 82 17.95 -19.64 -15.64
CA GLN A 82 18.08 -18.18 -15.65
C GLN A 82 16.71 -17.48 -15.64
N LEU A 83 15.74 -17.95 -16.43
CA LEU A 83 14.41 -17.34 -16.47
C LEU A 83 13.68 -17.44 -15.14
N THR A 84 13.75 -18.61 -14.48
CA THR A 84 13.14 -18.83 -13.16
C THR A 84 13.76 -17.92 -12.10
N VAL A 85 15.09 -17.76 -12.10
CA VAL A 85 15.80 -16.82 -11.20
C VAL A 85 15.25 -15.40 -11.40
N TRP A 86 15.15 -14.96 -12.66
CA TRP A 86 14.69 -13.60 -12.98
C TRP A 86 13.26 -13.33 -12.53
N TRP A 87 12.35 -14.30 -12.62
CA TRP A 87 10.99 -14.14 -12.08
C TRP A 87 10.99 -13.78 -10.60
N PHE A 88 11.76 -14.51 -9.78
CA PHE A 88 11.82 -14.25 -8.34
C PHE A 88 12.63 -12.99 -7.99
N VAL A 89 13.70 -12.67 -8.74
CA VAL A 89 14.44 -11.40 -8.55
C VAL A 89 13.57 -10.19 -8.87
N ILE A 90 12.86 -10.22 -10.00
CA ILE A 90 11.94 -9.13 -10.39
C ILE A 90 10.81 -9.02 -9.36
N GLY A 91 10.21 -10.15 -8.95
CA GLY A 91 9.18 -10.17 -7.93
C GLY A 91 9.64 -9.59 -6.59
N LEU A 92 10.88 -9.90 -6.16
CA LEU A 92 11.49 -9.32 -4.97
C LEU A 92 11.64 -7.80 -5.08
N MET A 93 12.17 -7.32 -6.20
CA MET A 93 12.34 -5.88 -6.45
C MET A 93 11.00 -5.15 -6.48
N LEU A 94 10.01 -5.69 -7.17
CA LEU A 94 8.65 -5.14 -7.22
C LEU A 94 8.02 -5.07 -5.82
N THR A 95 8.26 -6.08 -4.97
CA THR A 95 7.81 -6.09 -3.57
C THR A 95 8.42 -4.94 -2.77
N LEU A 96 9.74 -4.73 -2.91
CA LEU A 96 10.43 -3.62 -2.23
C LEU A 96 9.93 -2.25 -2.71
N PHE A 97 9.73 -2.09 -4.02
CA PHE A 97 9.16 -0.85 -4.57
C PHE A 97 7.71 -0.63 -4.12
N ALA A 98 6.89 -1.67 -4.03
CA ALA A 98 5.54 -1.57 -3.48
C ALA A 98 5.56 -1.08 -2.01
N GLY A 99 6.50 -1.58 -1.21
CA GLY A 99 6.72 -1.09 0.15
C GLY A 99 7.17 0.36 0.22
N LEU A 100 8.08 0.78 -0.66
CA LEU A 100 8.53 2.17 -0.76
C LEU A 100 7.38 3.12 -1.16
N CYS A 101 6.55 2.73 -2.15
CA CYS A 101 5.38 3.50 -2.55
C CYS A 101 4.35 3.60 -1.42
N THR A 102 4.13 2.51 -0.68
CA THR A 102 3.23 2.50 0.48
C THR A 102 3.73 3.46 1.57
N TRP A 103 5.03 3.43 1.87
CA TRP A 103 5.65 4.33 2.84
C TRP A 103 5.54 5.80 2.42
N ALA A 104 5.78 6.11 1.13
CA ALA A 104 5.61 7.45 0.61
C ALA A 104 4.14 7.93 0.68
N ASN A 105 3.19 7.06 0.33
CA ASN A 105 1.75 7.33 0.45
C ASN A 105 1.37 7.68 1.89
N TRP A 106 1.85 6.92 2.88
CA TRP A 106 1.59 7.17 4.30
C TRP A 106 2.23 8.48 4.78
N THR A 107 3.45 8.79 4.35
CA THR A 107 4.10 10.07 4.69
C THR A 107 3.23 11.25 4.22
N LEU A 108 2.73 11.19 2.98
CA LEU A 108 1.86 12.24 2.42
C LEU A 108 0.51 12.34 3.13
N HIS A 109 -0.07 11.19 3.53
CA HIS A 109 -1.28 11.19 4.36
C HIS A 109 -1.03 11.82 5.74
N SER A 110 0.11 11.55 6.38
CA SER A 110 0.47 12.14 7.66
C SER A 110 0.52 13.67 7.58
N ASP A 111 1.14 14.20 6.53
CA ASP A 111 1.20 15.65 6.29
C ASP A 111 -0.20 16.26 6.07
N ASN A 112 -1.09 15.56 5.36
CA ASN A 112 -2.48 16.00 5.23
C ASN A 112 -3.24 15.97 6.57
N TYR A 113 -3.07 14.91 7.37
CA TYR A 113 -3.70 14.81 8.69
C TYR A 113 -3.20 15.91 9.64
N ASP A 114 -1.93 16.26 9.60
CA ASP A 114 -1.40 17.37 10.39
C ASP A 114 -1.91 18.73 9.89
N GLY A 115 -2.20 18.86 8.59
CA GLY A 115 -2.92 20.01 8.03
C GLY A 115 -4.38 20.07 8.51
N TRP A 116 -5.09 18.95 8.53
CA TRP A 116 -6.48 18.87 8.99
C TRP A 116 -6.61 19.13 10.49
N ALA A 117 -5.70 18.56 11.29
CA ALA A 117 -5.59 18.81 12.73
C ALA A 117 -4.80 20.11 13.04
N ASN A 118 -5.22 21.22 12.41
CA ASN A 118 -4.62 22.54 12.57
C ASN A 118 -4.72 23.05 14.02
N LYS A 119 -3.59 23.13 14.73
CA LYS A 119 -3.54 23.54 16.16
C LYS A 119 -4.16 24.93 16.44
N PRO A 120 -3.92 25.97 15.61
CA PRO A 120 -4.61 27.26 15.68
C PRO A 120 -6.12 27.19 15.90
N MET A 121 -6.83 26.20 15.35
CA MET A 121 -8.29 26.10 15.47
C MET A 121 -8.81 26.01 16.92
N LEU A 122 -7.94 25.64 17.86
CA LEU A 122 -8.28 25.46 19.27
C LEU A 122 -8.36 26.79 20.04
N TRP A 123 -7.75 27.86 19.52
CA TRP A 123 -7.65 29.14 20.21
C TRP A 123 -7.93 30.36 19.34
N ASP A 124 -7.76 30.25 18.02
CA ASP A 124 -8.09 31.29 17.05
C ASP A 124 -9.46 30.97 16.40
N PRO A 125 -10.49 31.83 16.58
CA PRO A 125 -11.81 31.61 16.01
C PRO A 125 -11.87 31.76 14.48
N GLU A 126 -10.90 32.45 13.87
CA GLU A 126 -10.81 32.64 12.42
C GLU A 126 -10.20 31.41 11.71
N GLU A 127 -9.47 30.59 12.45
CA GLU A 127 -8.80 29.40 11.95
C GLU A 127 -9.67 28.13 12.08
N TRP A 128 -9.53 27.23 11.12
CA TRP A 128 -10.21 25.93 11.12
C TRP A 128 -9.32 24.80 10.57
N ALA A 129 -9.92 23.67 10.21
CA ALA A 129 -9.20 22.57 9.56
C ALA A 129 -8.53 23.06 8.27
N GLY A 130 -7.24 22.75 8.11
CA GLY A 130 -6.47 23.15 6.94
C GLY A 130 -6.88 22.42 5.67
N ALA A 131 -6.45 22.94 4.53
CA ALA A 131 -6.69 22.29 3.23
C ALA A 131 -5.80 21.05 3.02
N THR A 132 -6.32 20.10 2.26
CA THR A 132 -5.57 18.92 1.81
C THR A 132 -4.47 19.35 0.83
N ARG A 133 -3.21 18.96 1.09
CA ARG A 133 -2.04 19.37 0.30
C ARG A 133 -1.68 18.39 -0.82
N HIS A 134 -1.79 17.09 -0.54
CA HIS A 134 -1.18 16.04 -1.38
C HIS A 134 -2.19 15.07 -2.03
N THR A 135 -3.29 15.57 -2.59
CA THR A 135 -4.35 14.71 -3.15
C THR A 135 -3.86 13.80 -4.29
N TRP A 136 -3.27 14.37 -5.34
CA TRP A 136 -2.86 13.60 -6.52
C TRP A 136 -1.74 12.59 -6.22
N ALA A 137 -0.78 12.98 -5.37
CA ALA A 137 0.39 12.17 -5.07
C ALA A 137 0.01 10.94 -4.24
N ILE A 138 -0.96 11.10 -3.33
CA ILE A 138 -1.56 9.99 -2.60
C ILE A 138 -2.15 8.96 -3.56
N ASP A 139 -2.99 9.39 -4.49
CA ASP A 139 -3.64 8.49 -5.45
C ASP A 139 -2.61 7.77 -6.31
N PHE A 140 -1.59 8.49 -6.78
CA PHE A 140 -0.50 7.92 -7.56
C PHE A 140 0.24 6.81 -6.79
N PHE A 141 0.71 7.09 -5.58
CA PHE A 141 1.47 6.11 -4.79
C PHE A 141 0.61 4.93 -4.34
N TYR A 142 -0.68 5.15 -4.09
CA TYR A 142 -1.63 4.08 -3.79
C TYR A 142 -1.75 3.10 -4.97
N TRP A 143 -2.02 3.61 -6.18
CA TRP A 143 -2.14 2.77 -7.36
C TRP A 143 -0.81 2.12 -7.75
N ALA A 144 0.30 2.84 -7.63
CA ALA A 144 1.62 2.29 -7.88
C ALA A 144 1.92 1.11 -6.94
N ALA A 145 1.69 1.25 -5.63
CA ALA A 145 1.90 0.18 -4.67
C ALA A 145 1.04 -1.06 -4.99
N LEU A 146 -0.23 -0.84 -5.34
CA LEU A 146 -1.16 -1.91 -5.69
C LEU A 146 -0.71 -2.66 -6.95
N VAL A 147 -0.39 -1.94 -8.03
CA VAL A 147 0.06 -2.55 -9.29
C VAL A 147 1.36 -3.32 -9.08
N LEU A 148 2.33 -2.73 -8.37
CA LEU A 148 3.61 -3.39 -8.08
C LEU A 148 3.43 -4.67 -7.25
N GLY A 149 2.56 -4.64 -6.24
CA GLY A 149 2.25 -5.83 -5.41
C GLY A 149 1.56 -6.95 -6.21
N VAL A 150 0.64 -6.59 -7.12
CA VAL A 150 0.00 -7.56 -8.02
C VAL A 150 1.01 -8.15 -9.00
N LEU A 151 1.84 -7.32 -9.63
CA LEU A 151 2.90 -7.80 -10.52
C LEU A 151 3.90 -8.70 -9.79
N ALA A 152 4.30 -8.35 -8.56
CA ALA A 152 5.13 -9.20 -7.72
C ALA A 152 4.49 -10.56 -7.43
N SER A 153 3.17 -10.60 -7.24
CA SER A 153 2.43 -11.84 -7.04
C SER A 153 2.38 -12.69 -8.32
N LEU A 154 2.19 -12.05 -9.48
CA LEU A 154 2.25 -12.73 -10.78
C LEU A 154 3.64 -13.33 -11.07
N CYS A 155 4.72 -12.70 -10.57
CA CYS A 155 6.06 -13.27 -10.66
C CYS A 155 6.20 -14.61 -9.93
N ILE A 156 5.43 -14.85 -8.86
CA ILE A 156 5.41 -16.15 -8.17
C ILE A 156 4.83 -17.22 -9.12
N VAL A 157 3.72 -16.90 -9.78
CA VAL A 157 3.07 -17.79 -10.76
C VAL A 157 3.98 -18.04 -11.97
N GLY A 158 4.61 -16.98 -12.50
CA GLY A 158 5.57 -17.07 -13.60
C GLY A 158 6.79 -17.91 -13.25
N GLY A 159 7.35 -17.72 -12.05
CA GLY A 159 8.44 -18.53 -11.51
C GLY A 159 8.04 -20.00 -11.37
N ALA A 160 6.87 -20.29 -10.79
CA ALA A 160 6.35 -21.66 -10.67
C ALA A 160 6.13 -22.32 -12.05
N TYR A 161 5.53 -21.60 -13.00
CA TYR A 161 5.32 -22.09 -14.37
C TYR A 161 6.64 -22.39 -15.07
N SER A 162 7.63 -21.49 -14.94
CA SER A 162 8.98 -21.66 -15.50
C SER A 162 9.69 -22.88 -14.90
N THR A 163 9.56 -23.09 -13.59
CA THR A 163 10.07 -24.29 -12.93
C THR A 163 9.39 -25.56 -13.47
N LEU A 164 8.06 -25.60 -13.55
CA LEU A 164 7.34 -26.82 -13.94
C LEU A 164 7.51 -27.20 -15.42
N ASN A 165 7.54 -26.21 -16.33
CA ASN A 165 7.64 -26.45 -17.77
C ASN A 165 9.08 -26.44 -18.32
N GLY A 166 10.07 -26.11 -17.49
CA GLY A 166 11.49 -26.13 -17.87
C GLY A 166 12.14 -27.52 -17.94
N ASN A 167 11.38 -28.62 -18.06
CA ASN A 167 11.85 -30.01 -17.90
C ASN A 167 12.52 -30.28 -16.53
N TRP A 168 12.10 -29.58 -15.47
CA TRP A 168 12.69 -29.66 -14.13
C TRP A 168 12.60 -31.06 -13.51
N VAL A 169 11.42 -31.68 -13.55
CA VAL A 169 11.23 -33.03 -12.99
C VAL A 169 12.07 -34.08 -13.74
N GLN A 170 12.13 -34.00 -15.07
CA GLN A 170 12.94 -34.94 -15.86
C GLN A 170 14.44 -34.76 -15.61
N SER A 171 14.91 -33.52 -15.47
CA SER A 171 16.33 -33.20 -15.28
C SER A 171 16.84 -33.59 -13.88
N VAL A 172 16.02 -33.44 -12.83
CA VAL A 172 16.37 -33.91 -11.48
C VAL A 172 16.45 -35.44 -11.43
N VAL A 173 15.48 -36.14 -12.06
CA VAL A 173 15.47 -37.61 -12.11
C VAL A 173 16.67 -38.17 -12.89
N THR A 174 17.14 -37.48 -13.94
CA THR A 174 18.33 -37.92 -14.69
C THR A 174 19.66 -37.47 -14.10
N ALA A 175 19.69 -36.49 -13.20
CA ALA A 175 20.93 -36.00 -12.58
C ALA A 175 21.28 -36.71 -11.27
N VAL A 176 20.29 -37.35 -10.61
CA VAL A 176 20.44 -38.08 -9.33
C VAL A 176 20.67 -39.59 -9.55
N VAL A 177 20.40 -40.10 -10.75
CA VAL A 177 20.73 -41.47 -11.19
C VAL A 177 22.04 -41.45 -11.97
#